data_AF-A0A117S912-F1
#
_entry.id   AF-A0A117S912-F1
#
_cell.length_a   1.000
_cell.length_b   1.000
_cell.length_c   1.000
_cell.angle_alpha   90.00
_cell.angle_beta   90.00
_cell.angle_gamma   90.00
#
_symmetry.space_group_name_H-M   'P 1'
#
loop_
_entity.id
_entity.type
_entity.pdbx_description
1 polymer ?
#
loop_
_entity_poly.entity_id
_entity_poly.type
_entity_poly.pdbx_seq_one_letter_code
_entity_poly.pdbx_strand_id
1 'polypeptide(L)'
;MLGPVSLTLYASATDTDVLLFSSLWEVDPEGNEKLLTRGWLKGSHRELNLELTKPWQPIHNHKREDKLIPGEIYEFNIEIIATGNLFKAGYKLKLKISCTDDSPKHSMEGIGVGHIRSQRANRITVYHNDQYPSNLLLPITKGNTLGMFRFGAIPYL
;
A
#
# COMPACT_ATOMS: atom_id res chain seq x y z
N MET A 1 8.26 12.78 3.02
CA MET A 1 7.74 11.47 3.45
C MET A 1 8.91 10.52 3.55
N LEU A 2 9.17 9.96 4.73
CA LEU A 2 10.33 9.09 4.95
C LEU A 2 9.99 8.03 5.99
N GLY A 3 9.89 6.78 5.58
CA GLY A 3 9.63 5.66 6.48
C GLY A 3 8.73 4.58 5.88
N PRO A 4 8.25 3.64 6.72
CA PRO A 4 7.29 2.62 6.34
C PRO A 4 5.91 3.24 6.08
N VAL A 5 5.16 2.62 5.17
CA VAL A 5 3.80 3.03 4.82
C VAL A 5 2.87 1.85 5.03
N SER A 6 1.69 2.10 5.60
CA SER A 6 0.67 1.08 5.79
C SER A 6 -0.63 1.52 5.11
N LEU A 7 -1.29 0.59 4.44
CA LEU A 7 -2.58 0.79 3.80
C LEU A 7 -3.61 -0.12 4.47
N THR A 8 -4.68 0.48 5.01
CA THR A 8 -5.85 -0.27 5.49
C THR A 8 -6.94 -0.21 4.45
N LEU A 9 -7.38 -1.36 3.94
CA LEU A 9 -8.50 -1.47 3.02
C LEU A 9 -9.61 -2.31 3.64
N TYR A 10 -10.82 -1.76 3.62
CA TYR A 10 -12.04 -2.54 3.79
C TYR A 10 -12.52 -2.96 2.41
N ALA A 11 -12.56 -4.26 2.14
CA ALA A 11 -12.97 -4.76 0.84
C ALA A 11 -13.73 -6.08 0.92
N SER A 12 -14.58 -6.31 -0.07
CA SER A 12 -15.24 -7.60 -0.31
C SER A 12 -14.85 -8.14 -1.68
N ALA A 13 -14.82 -9.47 -1.80
CA ALA A 13 -14.53 -10.17 -3.04
C ALA A 13 -15.71 -11.06 -3.44
N THR A 14 -15.87 -11.35 -4.73
CA THR A 14 -16.85 -12.35 -5.21
C THR A 14 -16.32 -13.78 -5.17
N ASP A 15 -15.04 -13.94 -4.81
CA ASP A 15 -14.33 -15.22 -4.73
C ASP A 15 -13.81 -15.44 -3.30
N THR A 16 -13.30 -16.64 -3.03
CA THR A 16 -12.79 -17.07 -1.72
C THR A 16 -11.39 -16.54 -1.39
N ASP A 17 -10.81 -15.73 -2.27
CA ASP A 17 -9.50 -15.11 -2.07
C ASP A 17 -9.34 -13.87 -2.95
N VAL A 18 -8.37 -13.02 -2.64
CA VAL A 18 -8.05 -11.82 -3.40
C VAL A 18 -6.54 -11.58 -3.40
N LEU A 19 -6.00 -11.07 -4.49
CA LEU A 19 -4.64 -10.55 -4.54
C LEU A 19 -4.73 -9.03 -4.57
N LEU A 20 -4.17 -8.37 -3.55
CA LEU A 20 -4.17 -6.92 -3.41
C LEU A 20 -2.76 -6.40 -3.69
N PHE A 21 -2.66 -5.61 -4.75
CA PHE A 21 -1.44 -4.94 -5.18
C PHE A 21 -1.64 -3.45 -4.93
N SER A 22 -0.74 -2.86 -4.17
CA SER A 22 -0.78 -1.43 -3.85
C SER A 22 0.52 -0.79 -4.31
N SER A 23 0.44 0.36 -4.96
CA SER A 23 1.61 1.09 -5.43
C SER A 23 1.45 2.59 -5.18
N LEU A 24 2.55 3.21 -4.76
CA LEU A 24 2.62 4.65 -4.56
C LEU A 24 3.40 5.29 -5.69
N TRP A 25 2.87 6.41 -6.16
CA TRP A 25 3.40 7.16 -7.28
C TRP A 25 3.50 8.64 -6.91
N GLU A 26 4.54 9.28 -7.42
CA GLU A 26 4.64 10.72 -7.50
C GLU A 26 4.12 11.17 -8.86
N VAL A 27 3.25 12.17 -8.87
CA VAL A 27 2.70 12.78 -10.08
C VAL A 27 3.15 14.23 -10.13
N ASP A 28 3.85 14.62 -11.20
CA ASP A 28 4.29 16.00 -11.41
C ASP A 28 3.16 16.91 -11.92
N PRO A 29 3.35 18.24 -11.97
CA PRO A 29 2.33 19.18 -12.45
C PRO A 29 1.87 18.92 -13.90
N GLU A 30 2.72 18.32 -14.72
CA GLU A 30 2.44 17.95 -16.10
C GLU A 30 1.69 16.60 -16.22
N GLY A 31 1.56 15.85 -15.12
CA GLY A 31 0.85 14.58 -15.04
C GLY A 31 1.73 13.33 -15.26
N ASN A 32 3.04 13.48 -15.33
CA ASN A 32 3.94 12.33 -15.44
C ASN A 32 4.01 11.57 -14.11
N GLU A 33 3.96 10.24 -14.20
CA GLU A 33 3.92 9.36 -13.03
C GLU A 33 5.25 8.63 -12.85
N LYS A 34 5.82 8.77 -11.65
CA LYS A 34 7.03 8.06 -11.20
C LYS A 34 6.67 7.11 -10.05
N LEU A 35 6.96 5.82 -10.23
CA LEU A 35 6.78 4.83 -9.18
C LEU A 35 7.71 5.12 -7.99
N LEU A 36 7.16 5.08 -6.78
CA LEU A 36 7.92 5.25 -5.53
C LEU A 36 8.18 3.91 -4.85
N THR A 37 7.12 3.12 -4.63
CA THR A 37 7.18 1.85 -3.89
C THR A 37 5.90 1.04 -4.09
N ARG A 38 5.89 -0.20 -3.59
CA ARG A 38 4.81 -1.18 -3.74
C ARG A 38 4.57 -1.96 -2.44
N GLY A 39 3.40 -2.58 -2.34
CA GLY A 39 2.99 -3.50 -1.29
C GLY A 39 2.05 -4.56 -1.85
N TRP A 40 2.07 -5.74 -1.25
CA TRP A 40 1.31 -6.90 -1.70
C TRP A 40 0.69 -7.63 -0.53
N LEU A 41 -0.53 -8.12 -0.72
CA LEU A 41 -1.18 -9.01 0.23
C LEU A 41 -2.09 -10.00 -0.51
N LYS A 42 -1.94 -11.29 -0.20
CA LYS A 42 -2.95 -12.31 -0.52
C LYS A 42 -3.98 -12.31 0.62
N GLY A 43 -5.25 -12.07 0.30
CA GLY A 43 -6.31 -11.82 1.28
C GLY A 43 -6.54 -12.98 2.25
N SER A 44 -6.35 -14.23 1.81
CA SER A 44 -6.40 -15.38 2.71
C SER A 44 -5.29 -15.41 3.77
N HIS A 45 -4.24 -14.58 3.63
CA HIS A 45 -3.15 -14.44 4.60
C HIS A 45 -3.22 -13.14 5.41
N ARG A 46 -4.38 -12.48 5.46
CA ARG A 46 -4.58 -11.22 6.20
C ARG A 46 -4.43 -11.33 7.73
N GLU A 47 -4.30 -12.53 8.29
CA GLU A 47 -4.14 -12.73 9.74
C GLU A 47 -2.85 -12.07 10.24
N LEU A 48 -3.02 -11.02 11.06
CA LEU A 48 -1.92 -10.30 11.69
C LEU A 48 -1.32 -11.08 12.86
N ASN A 49 -0.02 -10.89 13.05
CA ASN A 49 0.66 -11.12 14.30
C ASN A 49 0.52 -9.85 15.17
N LEU A 50 -0.38 -9.88 16.15
CA LEU A 50 -0.68 -8.72 17.00
C LEU A 50 0.48 -8.33 17.93
N GLU A 51 1.40 -9.25 18.25
CA GLU A 51 2.56 -8.96 19.11
C GLU A 51 3.64 -8.17 18.36
N LEU A 52 3.74 -8.36 17.04
CA LEU A 52 4.76 -7.73 16.20
C LEU A 52 4.25 -6.55 15.37
N THR A 53 2.94 -6.51 15.11
CA THR A 53 2.31 -5.48 14.28
C THR A 53 2.39 -4.11 14.93
N LYS A 54 2.71 -3.11 14.12
CA LYS A 54 2.64 -1.69 14.47
C LYS A 54 1.68 -0.98 13.51
N PRO A 55 1.10 0.18 13.87
CA PRO A 55 0.18 0.89 12.97
C PRO A 55 0.76 1.17 11.57
N TRP A 56 2.06 1.47 11.51
CA TRP A 56 2.79 1.75 10.27
C TRP A 56 3.47 0.52 9.64
N GLN A 57 3.36 -0.65 10.26
CA GLN A 57 4.02 -1.87 9.81
C GLN A 57 3.19 -3.12 10.22
N PRO A 58 2.20 -3.51 9.40
CA PRO A 58 1.44 -4.73 9.63
C PRO A 58 2.32 -5.96 9.39
N ILE A 59 2.37 -6.88 10.36
CA ILE A 59 3.11 -8.14 10.24
C ILE A 59 2.11 -9.28 10.20
N HIS A 60 2.17 -10.11 9.17
CA HIS A 60 1.24 -11.21 8.96
C HIS A 60 1.84 -12.54 9.42
N ASN A 61 1.02 -13.42 9.99
CA ASN A 61 1.48 -14.72 10.48
C ASN A 61 1.84 -15.69 9.34
N HIS A 62 1.12 -15.61 8.22
CA HIS A 62 1.20 -16.53 7.08
C HIS A 62 1.09 -18.03 7.46
N LYS A 63 0.55 -18.37 8.63
CA LYS A 63 0.49 -19.75 9.15
C LYS A 63 -0.59 -20.61 8.50
N ARG A 64 -1.69 -19.99 8.06
CA ARG A 64 -2.81 -20.65 7.40
C ARG A 64 -3.43 -19.74 6.36
N GLU A 65 -4.19 -20.36 5.46
CA GLU A 65 -5.10 -19.63 4.56
C GLU A 65 -6.48 -19.56 5.21
N ASP A 66 -6.89 -18.36 5.60
CA ASP A 66 -8.24 -18.07 6.06
C ASP A 66 -9.08 -17.54 4.89
N LYS A 67 -9.74 -18.45 4.19
CA LYS A 67 -10.49 -18.14 2.96
C LYS A 67 -11.61 -17.13 3.22
N LEU A 68 -11.83 -16.24 2.25
CA LEU A 68 -12.89 -15.25 2.30
C LEU A 68 -14.25 -15.91 2.03
N ILE A 69 -15.29 -15.39 2.68
CA ILE A 69 -16.68 -15.66 2.31
C ILE A 69 -17.06 -14.61 1.23
N PRO A 70 -17.50 -15.03 0.04
CA PRO A 70 -17.90 -14.10 -1.00
C PRO A 70 -18.95 -13.09 -0.53
N GLY A 71 -18.71 -11.81 -0.80
CA GLY A 71 -19.60 -10.71 -0.42
C GLY A 71 -19.39 -10.17 1.00
N GLU A 72 -18.68 -10.88 1.88
CA GLU A 72 -18.32 -10.33 3.19
C GLU A 72 -17.22 -9.27 3.09
N ILE A 73 -17.32 -8.25 3.95
CA ILE A 73 -16.35 -7.15 4.03
C ILE A 73 -15.29 -7.53 5.06
N TYR A 74 -14.03 -7.50 4.63
CA TYR A 74 -12.87 -7.76 5.48
C TYR A 74 -11.97 -6.53 5.53
N GLU A 75 -11.25 -6.39 6.64
CA GLU A 75 -10.13 -5.46 6.77
C GLU A 75 -8.82 -6.13 6.29
N PHE A 76 -8.08 -5.41 5.47
CA PHE A 76 -6.79 -5.82 4.93
C PHE A 76 -5.75 -4.74 5.26
N ASN A 77 -4.77 -5.07 6.11
CA ASN A 77 -3.67 -4.17 6.42
C ASN A 77 -2.45 -4.55 5.56
N ILE A 78 -2.13 -3.73 4.58
CA ILE A 78 -1.09 -4.01 3.58
C ILE A 78 0.16 -3.20 3.94
N GLU A 79 1.28 -3.90 4.15
CA GLU A 79 2.58 -3.24 4.25
C GLU A 79 3.00 -2.76 2.86
N ILE A 80 3.29 -1.46 2.75
CA ILE A 80 3.92 -0.87 1.58
C ILE A 80 5.38 -0.63 1.93
N ILE A 81 6.28 -1.16 1.10
CA ILE A 81 7.73 -1.11 1.34
C ILE A 81 8.16 0.32 1.64
N ALA A 82 8.95 0.48 2.70
CA ALA A 82 9.40 1.77 3.18
C ALA A 82 10.06 2.60 2.05
N THR A 83 9.77 3.90 2.04
CA THR A 83 10.24 4.80 0.99
C THR A 83 10.60 6.16 1.55
N GLY A 84 11.46 6.87 0.82
CA GLY A 84 11.84 8.25 1.08
C GLY A 84 11.57 9.09 -0.16
N ASN A 85 10.59 10.00 -0.08
CA ASN A 85 10.32 10.95 -1.15
C ASN A 85 10.01 12.35 -0.62
N LEU A 86 10.55 13.35 -1.31
CA LEU A 86 10.20 14.75 -1.12
C LEU A 86 9.25 15.18 -2.24
N PHE A 87 7.99 15.39 -1.88
CA PHE A 87 7.02 16.00 -2.77
C PHE A 87 7.26 17.50 -2.81
N LYS A 88 7.57 18.03 -4.00
CA LYS A 88 7.66 19.48 -4.23
C LYS A 88 6.26 20.10 -4.31
N ALA A 89 6.17 21.41 -4.18
CA ALA A 89 4.92 22.12 -4.40
C ALA A 89 4.36 21.81 -5.81
N GLY A 90 3.06 21.56 -5.90
CA GLY A 90 2.38 21.17 -7.14
C GLY A 90 2.39 19.67 -7.46
N TYR A 91 3.29 18.89 -6.84
CA TYR A 91 3.31 17.44 -7.01
C TYR A 91 2.23 16.76 -6.18
N LYS A 92 1.74 15.62 -6.65
CA LYS A 92 0.70 14.83 -5.98
C LYS A 92 1.21 13.44 -5.61
N LEU A 93 0.73 12.92 -4.49
CA LEU A 93 0.81 11.51 -4.16
C LEU A 93 -0.37 10.79 -4.81
N LYS A 94 -0.10 9.70 -5.52
CA LYS A 94 -1.12 8.80 -6.07
C LYS A 94 -0.95 7.41 -5.46
N LEU A 95 -2.04 6.90 -4.88
CA LEU A 95 -2.18 5.49 -4.52
C LEU A 95 -2.91 4.77 -5.66
N LYS A 96 -2.35 3.66 -6.13
CA LYS A 96 -3.02 2.76 -7.07
C LYS A 96 -3.22 1.41 -6.41
N ILE A 97 -4.46 0.93 -6.44
CA ILE A 97 -4.89 -0.38 -5.95
C ILE A 97 -5.29 -1.21 -7.17
N SER A 98 -4.73 -2.41 -7.29
CA SER A 98 -5.01 -3.35 -8.37
C SER A 98 -4.97 -4.79 -7.88
N CYS A 99 -5.31 -5.73 -8.77
CA CYS A 99 -5.21 -7.17 -8.51
C CYS A 99 -4.09 -7.85 -9.33
N THR A 100 -3.18 -7.04 -9.89
CA THR A 100 -2.03 -7.49 -10.67
C THR A 100 -0.96 -6.42 -10.67
N ASP A 101 0.29 -6.85 -10.89
CA ASP A 101 1.39 -5.95 -11.20
C ASP A 101 1.14 -5.14 -12.46
N ASP A 102 1.66 -3.91 -12.46
CA ASP A 102 1.78 -3.08 -13.65
C ASP A 102 2.92 -3.55 -14.56
N SER A 103 2.75 -3.33 -15.86
CA SER A 103 3.83 -3.52 -16.81
C SER A 103 4.96 -2.52 -16.52
N PRO A 104 6.21 -2.99 -16.30
CA PRO A 104 7.33 -2.11 -15.99
C PRO A 104 7.70 -1.25 -17.19
N LYS A 105 7.91 0.05 -16.98
CA LYS A 105 8.37 0.97 -18.04
C LYS A 105 9.86 0.84 -18.32
N HIS A 106 10.64 0.38 -17.34
CA HIS A 106 12.08 0.13 -17.45
C HIS A 106 12.52 -0.97 -16.48
N SER A 107 13.76 -1.45 -16.62
CA SER A 107 14.30 -2.59 -15.86
C SER A 107 14.16 -2.47 -14.34
N MET A 108 14.41 -1.28 -13.77
CA MET A 108 14.28 -1.08 -12.32
C MET A 108 12.83 -1.22 -11.82
N GLU A 109 11.82 -0.87 -12.64
CA GLU A 109 10.41 -1.10 -12.28
C GLU A 109 10.04 -2.58 -12.36
N GLY A 110 10.84 -3.40 -13.03
CA GLY A 110 10.67 -4.86 -13.11
C GLY A 110 11.08 -5.60 -11.83
N ILE A 111 11.65 -4.92 -10.83
CA ILE A 111 11.94 -5.54 -9.54
C ILE A 111 10.63 -5.75 -8.78
N GLY A 112 10.40 -6.96 -8.29
CA GLY A 112 9.20 -7.31 -7.53
C GLY A 112 7.92 -7.34 -8.36
N VAL A 113 8.00 -7.60 -9.68
CA VAL A 113 6.84 -7.94 -10.51
C VAL A 113 6.90 -9.39 -10.98
N GLY A 114 5.84 -9.86 -11.63
CA GLY A 114 5.78 -11.21 -12.20
C GLY A 114 4.96 -12.17 -11.35
N HIS A 115 4.12 -11.64 -10.47
CA HIS A 115 3.23 -12.45 -9.65
C HIS A 115 2.23 -13.20 -10.52
N ILE A 116 1.90 -14.42 -10.10
CA ILE A 116 0.87 -15.23 -10.74
C ILE A 116 -0.48 -14.53 -10.57
N ARG A 117 -1.18 -14.31 -11.68
CA ARG A 117 -2.51 -13.68 -11.70
C ARG A 117 -3.59 -14.72 -11.40
N SER A 118 -4.65 -14.30 -10.73
CA SER A 118 -5.87 -15.12 -10.63
C SER A 118 -6.39 -15.44 -12.03
N GLN A 119 -6.65 -16.72 -12.29
CA GLN A 119 -7.28 -17.19 -13.54
C GLN A 119 -8.81 -17.14 -13.47
N ARG A 120 -9.37 -16.71 -12.32
CA ARG A 120 -10.81 -16.60 -12.09
C ARG A 120 -11.21 -15.13 -12.07
N ALA A 121 -12.35 -14.83 -12.69
CA ALA A 121 -12.96 -13.52 -12.60
C ALA A 121 -13.36 -13.26 -11.13
N ASN A 122 -12.78 -12.22 -10.56
CA ASN A 122 -13.05 -11.82 -9.18
C ASN A 122 -13.31 -10.31 -9.17
N ARG A 123 -14.45 -9.89 -8.64
CA ARG A 123 -14.77 -8.48 -8.44
C ARG A 123 -14.45 -8.11 -7.00
N ILE A 124 -13.54 -7.16 -6.86
CA ILE A 124 -13.13 -6.59 -5.58
C ILE A 124 -13.83 -5.26 -5.43
N THR A 125 -14.60 -5.10 -4.35
CA THR A 125 -15.25 -3.84 -3.99
C THR A 125 -14.52 -3.26 -2.80
N VAL A 126 -13.97 -2.05 -2.94
CA VAL A 126 -13.31 -1.32 -1.85
C VAL A 126 -14.31 -0.34 -1.25
N TYR A 127 -14.48 -0.39 0.06
CA TYR A 127 -15.35 0.48 0.83
C TYR A 127 -14.53 1.59 1.47
N HIS A 128 -15.02 2.83 1.41
CA HIS A 128 -14.38 3.98 2.02
C HIS A 128 -15.47 4.95 2.49
N ASN A 129 -15.84 4.83 3.77
CA ASN A 129 -16.83 5.67 4.44
C ASN A 129 -16.58 5.66 5.95
N ASP A 130 -17.45 6.30 6.74
CA ASP A 130 -17.30 6.43 8.20
C ASP A 130 -17.30 5.07 8.93
N GLN A 131 -18.03 4.08 8.42
CA GLN A 131 -18.07 2.72 8.98
C GLN A 131 -16.87 1.87 8.55
N TYR A 132 -16.38 2.11 7.33
CA TYR A 132 -15.28 1.37 6.69
C TYR A 132 -14.19 2.36 6.24
N PRO A 133 -13.41 2.93 7.17
CA PRO A 133 -12.49 4.03 6.89
C PRO A 133 -11.19 3.52 6.27
N SER A 134 -11.24 3.00 5.03
CA SER A 134 -10.02 2.63 4.29
C SER A 134 -9.07 3.82 4.22
N ASN A 135 -7.81 3.66 4.60
CA ASN A 135 -6.89 4.79 4.77
C ASN A 135 -5.44 4.41 4.48
N LEU A 136 -4.64 5.41 4.12
CA LEU A 136 -3.21 5.28 3.89
C LEU A 136 -2.46 6.05 4.98
N LEU A 137 -1.72 5.33 5.82
CA LEU A 137 -0.89 5.92 6.87
C LEU A 137 0.49 6.29 6.32
N LEU A 138 0.77 7.59 6.26
CA LEU A 138 1.99 8.13 5.66
C LEU A 138 3.00 8.61 6.72
N PRO A 139 4.31 8.31 6.56
CA PRO A 139 5.36 8.80 7.44
C PRO A 139 5.75 10.21 7.03
N ILE A 140 4.89 11.17 7.35
CA ILE A 140 5.12 12.59 7.08
C ILE A 140 6.12 13.10 8.11
N THR A 141 7.29 13.52 7.62
CA THR A 141 8.33 14.12 8.45
C THR A 141 8.33 15.62 8.22
N LYS A 142 8.38 16.42 9.31
CA LYS A 142 8.66 17.85 9.17
C LYS A 142 10.11 17.99 8.72
N GLY A 143 10.33 18.57 7.54
CA GLY A 143 11.67 19.01 7.18
C GLY A 143 11.99 20.27 7.99
N ASN A 144 12.96 20.21 8.90
CA ASN A 144 13.52 21.44 9.46
C ASN A 144 14.41 22.09 8.39
N THR A 145 14.15 23.37 8.09
CA THR A 145 15.07 24.17 7.26
C THR A 145 16.02 24.90 8.19
N LEU A 146 17.28 24.46 8.26
CA LEU A 146 18.38 25.18 8.94
C LEU A 146 19.43 25.54 7.87
N GLY A 147 19.26 26.69 7.23
CA GLY A 147 20.16 27.16 6.16
C GLY A 147 20.07 26.28 4.89
N MET A 148 21.22 25.92 4.31
CA MET A 148 21.33 25.17 3.04
C MET A 148 21.33 23.63 3.17
N PHE A 149 21.32 23.07 4.38
CA PHE A 149 21.43 21.62 4.58
C PHE A 149 20.11 21.01 5.08
N ARG A 150 19.71 19.88 4.50
CA ARG A 150 18.51 19.12 4.87
C ARG A 150 18.88 17.89 5.70
N PHE A 151 18.59 17.91 7.00
CA PHE A 151 18.56 16.71 7.84
C PHE A 151 17.47 16.82 8.93
N GLY A 152 16.85 15.69 9.27
CA GLY A 152 16.06 15.50 10.49
C GLY A 152 14.60 15.15 10.25
N ALA A 153 14.30 13.86 10.20
CA ALA A 153 12.95 13.35 10.40
C ALA A 153 12.71 13.21 11.91
N ILE A 154 11.87 14.06 12.50
CA ILE A 154 11.29 13.81 13.82
C ILE A 154 10.03 12.98 13.58
N PRO A 155 9.95 11.70 14.02
CA PRO A 155 8.70 10.96 13.99
C PRO A 155 7.71 11.59 14.97
N TYR A 156 6.44 11.72 14.58
CA TYR A 156 5.39 12.17 15.49
C TYR A 156 5.18 11.09 16.58
N LEU A 157 5.18 11.52 17.84
CA LEU A 157 4.70 10.78 19.02
C LEU A 157 3.17 10.71 19.01
#